data_AF-A0A7H4LI82-F1
#
_entry.id   AF-A0A7H4LI82-F1
#
_cell.length_a   1.000
_cell.length_b   1.000
_cell.length_c   1.000
_cell.angle_alpha   90.00
_cell.angle_beta   90.00
_cell.angle_gamma   90.00
#
_symmetry.space_group_name_H-M   'P 1'
#
loop_
_entity.id
_entity.type
_entity.pdbx_description
1 polymer ?
#
loop_
_entity_poly.entity_id
_entity_poly.type
_entity_poly.pdbx_seq_one_letter_code
_entity_poly.pdbx_strand_id
1 'polypeptide(L)'
;MLFTWVIGSLNSLLMHAMRSGVLWRLTDHHMALSVSLYADNIIVVMHELLHVFGVASGLHTNFRKSSVIPNRCSPEQIIEIGDALVCPVASFSMTYLGLSISIQKPSTTALLPLVELYSPALIQGQERPLPLVAAVRKHSQVVKAGQRGQGHRPPPSYSWNLLARHPALRCCRRSRSMADSAAKRPPTPAPASGGGGMAWKLSFALFVFLAALLYKQLQPPAPRIVGSPGGPPVTASRTKLKDGRHLAYLESGVPKEKAKYKIIFVHGFDSCRYDALQVSPELAQELGIYLLSFDRPGYGESDPDPAPSEKSIALDIEELADNLQLGPKFHLIGFSMGGEIMWSCLKHIPHRLSGVAVLGPVGNYWWSGLPSNVSWDAWYQQLPRDQWAVWVSHHLPWLTYWWNTQKLFPASSVIAYNPALLSEEDAKLMEKFGMRTYMAMIRQQGEYYCLHRDMMVGFGKWGWSPLDLKDPFAGGEGKVHLWHGAEDLIVPVILSRYISERLPWVVYHELPKSGHLFPVAQEMADAIVKSLLLGEQ
;
A
#
# COMPACT_ATOMS: atom_id res chain seq x y z
N MET A 1 16.43 -8.34 13.52
CA MET A 1 17.29 -8.28 12.31
C MET A 1 17.64 -9.70 11.85
N LEU A 2 18.55 -10.43 12.51
CA LEU A 2 18.94 -11.78 12.07
C LEU A 2 17.76 -12.77 11.95
N PHE A 3 16.86 -12.80 12.94
CA PHE A 3 15.66 -13.64 12.92
C PHE A 3 14.75 -13.35 11.72
N THR A 4 14.56 -12.07 11.39
CA THR A 4 13.71 -11.62 10.28
C THR A 4 14.27 -12.03 8.93
N TRP A 5 15.60 -11.97 8.78
CA TRP A 5 16.30 -12.39 7.57
C TRP A 5 16.29 -13.91 7.39
N VAL A 6 16.52 -14.66 8.47
CA VAL A 6 16.46 -16.14 8.48
C VAL A 6 15.06 -16.64 8.14
N ILE A 7 14.01 -16.05 8.73
CA ILE A 7 12.62 -16.42 8.45
C ILE A 7 12.19 -15.99 7.04
N GLY A 8 12.64 -14.82 6.57
CA GLY A 8 12.36 -14.35 5.20
C GLY A 8 12.95 -15.29 4.15
N SER A 9 14.20 -15.72 4.31
CA SER A 9 14.86 -16.67 3.41
C SER A 9 14.22 -18.05 3.44
N LEU A 10 13.84 -18.56 4.63
CA LEU A 10 13.12 -19.83 4.75
C LEU A 10 11.74 -19.77 4.06
N ASN A 11 11.02 -18.65 4.22
CA ASN A 11 9.74 -18.44 3.55
C ASN A 11 9.88 -18.42 2.01
N SER A 12 10.90 -17.74 1.48
CA SER A 12 11.19 -17.74 0.04
C SER A 12 11.50 -19.14 -0.49
N LEU A 13 12.24 -19.96 0.27
CA LEU A 13 12.58 -21.34 -0.12
C LEU A 13 11.32 -22.23 -0.16
N LEU A 14 10.43 -22.09 0.82
CA LEU A 14 9.14 -22.78 0.85
C LEU A 14 8.25 -22.38 -0.34
N MET A 15 8.16 -21.08 -0.64
CA MET A 15 7.38 -20.59 -1.78
C MET A 15 7.95 -21.03 -3.13
N HIS A 16 9.28 -21.22 -3.22
CA HIS A 16 9.90 -21.78 -4.42
C HIS A 16 9.59 -23.28 -4.56
N ALA A 17 9.73 -24.06 -3.48
CA ALA A 17 9.39 -25.49 -3.49
C ALA A 17 7.92 -25.75 -3.83
N MET A 18 7.00 -24.87 -3.41
CA MET A 18 5.59 -24.92 -3.82
C MET A 18 5.39 -24.62 -5.31
N ARG A 19 6.06 -23.59 -5.85
CA ARG A 19 5.99 -23.26 -7.29
C ARG A 19 6.59 -24.34 -8.18
N SER A 20 7.62 -25.02 -7.71
CA SER A 20 8.28 -26.12 -8.42
C SER A 20 7.56 -27.47 -8.24
N GLY A 21 6.39 -27.50 -7.57
CA GLY A 21 5.60 -28.72 -7.36
C GLY A 21 6.20 -29.73 -6.37
N VAL A 22 7.26 -29.35 -5.65
CA VAL A 22 7.96 -30.19 -4.66
C VAL A 22 7.18 -30.25 -3.34
N LEU A 23 6.44 -29.19 -3.00
CA LEU A 23 5.54 -29.14 -1.85
C LEU A 23 4.10 -28.86 -2.29
N TRP A 24 3.15 -29.64 -1.77
CA TRP A 24 1.72 -29.43 -1.98
C TRP A 24 1.08 -28.72 -0.80
N ARG A 25 0.21 -27.75 -1.11
CA ARG A 25 -0.51 -26.97 -0.10
C ARG A 25 -1.72 -27.75 0.40
N LEU A 26 -1.88 -27.87 1.73
CA LEU A 26 -3.01 -28.59 2.34
C LEU A 26 -4.32 -27.76 2.35
N THR A 27 -4.26 -26.43 2.20
CA THR A 27 -5.44 -25.53 2.17
C THR A 27 -5.22 -24.28 1.31
N ASP A 28 -6.23 -23.81 0.59
CA ASP A 28 -6.17 -22.63 -0.31
C ASP A 28 -6.17 -21.25 0.39
N HIS A 29 -6.33 -21.21 1.71
CA HIS A 29 -6.26 -19.96 2.48
C HIS A 29 -4.81 -19.61 2.88
N HIS A 30 -4.43 -18.33 2.75
CA HIS A 30 -3.15 -17.84 3.25
C HIS A 30 -3.07 -17.87 4.77
N MET A 31 -1.92 -18.34 5.28
CA MET A 31 -1.47 -18.09 6.64
C MET A 31 -1.41 -16.58 6.87
N ALA A 32 -2.53 -15.97 7.28
CA ALA A 32 -2.43 -15.05 8.40
C ALA A 32 -1.67 -15.80 9.51
N LEU A 33 -0.94 -15.11 10.38
CA LEU A 33 -0.61 -15.67 11.70
C LEU A 33 -1.93 -15.99 12.42
N SER A 34 -2.59 -17.07 12.04
CA SER A 34 -3.58 -17.74 12.85
C SER A 34 -2.73 -18.37 13.93
N VAL A 35 -2.72 -17.72 15.10
CA VAL A 35 -2.29 -18.37 16.32
C VAL A 35 -3.35 -19.43 16.58
N SER A 36 -3.25 -20.57 15.89
CA SER A 36 -4.08 -21.72 16.18
C SER A 36 -3.59 -22.27 17.51
N LEU A 37 -4.41 -22.13 18.54
CA LEU A 37 -4.16 -22.75 19.84
C LEU A 37 -4.43 -24.27 19.84
N TYR A 38 -4.71 -24.85 18.66
CA TYR A 38 -4.89 -26.28 18.46
C TYR A 38 -4.12 -26.79 17.23
N ALA A 39 -3.53 -27.98 17.36
CA ALA A 39 -2.65 -28.58 16.37
C ALA A 39 -3.42 -29.50 15.39
N ASP A 40 -4.16 -28.92 14.45
CA ASP A 40 -4.71 -29.67 13.29
C ASP A 40 -3.85 -29.53 12.03
N ASN A 41 -2.81 -28.69 12.04
CA ASN A 41 -1.96 -28.49 10.88
C ASN A 41 -0.67 -29.33 11.02
N ILE A 42 -0.60 -30.40 10.25
CA ILE A 42 0.57 -31.27 10.13
C ILE A 42 1.66 -30.52 9.34
N ILE A 43 2.87 -30.43 9.90
CA ILE A 43 4.09 -30.10 9.13
C ILE A 43 4.99 -31.34 9.20
N VAL A 44 5.12 -32.04 8.07
CA VAL A 44 6.13 -33.08 7.89
C VAL A 44 6.77 -32.85 6.52
N VAL A 45 8.01 -32.36 6.55
CA VAL A 45 9.21 -32.59 5.71
C VAL A 45 10.08 -31.34 5.91
N MET A 46 10.71 -31.22 7.09
CA MET A 46 11.62 -30.09 7.40
C MET A 46 13.09 -30.48 7.38
N HIS A 47 13.44 -31.77 7.46
CA HIS A 47 14.84 -32.15 7.65
C HIS A 47 15.72 -31.80 6.44
N GLU A 48 15.36 -32.26 5.24
CA GLU A 48 16.11 -31.91 4.02
C GLU A 48 16.05 -30.42 3.70
N LEU A 49 14.90 -29.78 3.94
CA LEU A 49 14.69 -28.37 3.64
C LEU A 49 15.51 -27.45 4.57
N LEU A 50 15.61 -27.80 5.85
CA LEU A 50 16.48 -27.13 6.81
C LEU A 50 17.96 -27.42 6.55
N HIS A 51 18.29 -28.58 6.00
CA HIS A 51 19.65 -28.89 5.56
C HIS A 51 20.05 -28.03 4.36
N VAL A 52 19.22 -27.96 3.31
CA VAL A 52 19.43 -27.09 2.14
C VAL A 52 19.51 -25.63 2.56
N PHE A 53 18.62 -25.18 3.44
CA PHE A 53 18.68 -23.84 4.03
C PHE A 53 20.02 -23.61 4.75
N GLY A 54 20.45 -24.57 5.56
CA GLY A 54 21.69 -24.48 6.31
C GLY A 54 22.94 -24.43 5.44
N VAL A 55 22.97 -25.20 4.35
CA VAL A 55 24.04 -25.15 3.33
C VAL A 55 24.06 -23.78 2.65
N ALA A 56 22.89 -23.26 2.26
CA ALA A 56 22.79 -21.98 1.57
C ALA A 56 23.11 -20.77 2.47
N SER A 57 22.75 -20.83 3.76
CA SER A 57 22.94 -19.70 4.69
C SER A 57 24.20 -19.81 5.55
N GLY A 58 24.91 -20.94 5.52
CA GLY A 58 26.00 -21.25 6.46
C GLY A 58 25.55 -21.43 7.91
N LEU A 59 24.26 -21.68 8.16
CA LEU A 59 23.70 -21.86 9.50
C LEU A 59 23.43 -23.34 9.74
N HIS A 60 23.73 -23.84 10.94
CA HIS A 60 23.42 -25.22 11.31
C HIS A 60 22.22 -25.28 12.24
N THR A 61 21.20 -26.04 11.86
CA THR A 61 20.06 -26.33 12.72
C THR A 61 20.54 -27.15 13.91
N ASN A 62 20.36 -26.61 15.12
CA ASN A 62 20.75 -27.30 16.34
C ASN A 62 19.58 -28.18 16.84
N PHE A 63 19.48 -29.39 16.29
CA PHE A 63 18.42 -30.34 16.65
C PHE A 63 18.43 -30.74 18.13
N ARG A 64 19.58 -30.66 18.81
CA ARG A 64 19.68 -30.91 20.27
C ARG A 64 18.96 -29.85 21.11
N LYS A 65 18.71 -28.66 20.57
CA LYS A 65 17.89 -27.61 21.19
C LYS A 65 16.45 -27.56 20.68
N SER A 66 16.12 -28.42 19.72
CA SER A 66 14.76 -28.58 19.19
C SER A 66 14.07 -29.74 19.91
N SER A 67 12.74 -29.81 19.82
CA SER A 67 11.97 -30.96 20.30
C SER A 67 10.96 -31.37 19.25
N VAL A 68 10.73 -32.67 19.12
CA VAL A 68 9.66 -33.21 18.29
C VAL A 68 8.50 -33.64 19.17
N ILE A 69 7.30 -33.24 18.78
CA ILE A 69 6.08 -33.57 19.49
C ILE A 69 5.20 -34.37 18.52
N PRO A 70 5.19 -35.71 18.62
CA PRO A 70 4.45 -36.55 17.70
C PRO A 70 2.95 -36.37 17.90
N ASN A 71 2.21 -36.27 16.79
CA ASN A 71 0.74 -36.18 16.80
C ASN A 71 0.20 -37.33 15.96
N ARG A 72 -0.58 -38.23 16.57
CA ARG A 72 -1.17 -39.43 15.93
C ARG A 72 -0.13 -40.37 15.27
N CYS A 73 1.07 -40.48 15.85
CA CYS A 73 2.08 -41.45 15.42
C CYS A 73 1.98 -42.75 16.24
N SER A 74 2.27 -43.89 15.60
CA SER A 74 2.47 -45.16 16.30
C SER A 74 3.78 -45.15 17.13
N PRO A 75 3.90 -45.97 18.18
CA PRO A 75 5.13 -46.08 18.98
C PRO A 75 6.39 -46.34 18.13
N GLU A 76 6.27 -47.15 17.08
CA GLU A 76 7.36 -47.49 16.16
C GLU A 76 7.81 -46.25 15.36
N GLN A 77 6.86 -45.45 14.87
CA GLN A 77 7.14 -44.21 14.14
C GLN A 77 7.79 -43.14 15.02
N ILE A 78 7.43 -43.09 16.31
CA ILE A 78 8.01 -42.13 17.25
C ILE A 78 9.50 -42.41 17.46
N ILE A 79 9.87 -43.69 17.56
CA ILE A 79 11.26 -44.13 17.69
C ILE A 79 12.04 -43.78 16.40
N GLU A 80 11.48 -44.10 15.23
CA GLU A 80 12.10 -43.80 13.93
C GLU A 80 12.34 -42.30 13.72
N ILE A 81 11.37 -41.45 14.09
CA ILE A 81 11.50 -39.99 14.01
C ILE A 81 12.54 -39.46 15.02
N GLY A 82 12.57 -40.01 16.23
CA GLY A 82 13.54 -39.64 17.26
C GLY A 82 14.98 -39.95 16.83
N ASP A 83 15.19 -41.12 16.23
CA ASP A 83 16.49 -41.56 15.72
C ASP A 83 16.93 -40.75 14.49
N ALA A 84 16.01 -40.43 13.58
CA ALA A 84 16.30 -39.66 12.37
C ALA A 84 16.66 -38.19 12.65
N LEU A 85 15.99 -37.54 13.61
CA LEU A 85 16.16 -36.10 13.89
C LEU A 85 17.15 -35.82 15.02
N VAL A 86 17.57 -36.83 15.79
CA VAL A 86 18.53 -36.72 16.90
C VAL A 86 18.12 -35.61 17.89
N CYS A 87 16.83 -35.54 18.21
CA CYS A 87 16.26 -34.53 19.10
C CYS A 87 15.33 -35.16 20.15
N PRO A 88 15.16 -34.53 21.33
CA PRO A 88 14.23 -35.01 22.35
C PRO A 88 12.79 -35.12 21.83
N VAL A 89 12.18 -36.29 22.03
CA VAL A 89 10.74 -36.50 21.82
C VAL A 89 9.99 -36.03 23.07
N ALA A 90 9.11 -35.04 22.92
CA ALA A 90 8.32 -34.48 24.01
C ALA A 90 6.85 -34.90 23.92
N SER A 91 6.21 -35.12 25.07
CA SER A 91 4.79 -35.46 25.18
C SER A 91 3.89 -34.24 24.96
N PHE A 92 2.71 -34.45 24.38
CA PHE A 92 1.81 -33.36 24.02
C PHE A 92 1.15 -32.71 25.26
N SER A 93 1.73 -31.59 25.68
CA SER A 93 1.11 -30.45 26.39
C SER A 93 2.20 -29.39 26.56
N MET A 94 2.42 -28.55 25.54
CA MET A 94 3.50 -27.54 25.58
C MET A 94 2.96 -26.15 25.90
N THR A 95 3.76 -25.35 26.60
CA THR A 95 3.47 -23.94 26.84
C THR A 95 4.32 -23.09 25.90
N TYR A 96 3.69 -22.43 24.93
CA TYR A 96 4.38 -21.52 24.01
C TYR A 96 3.98 -20.07 24.32
N LEU A 97 4.97 -19.22 24.64
CA LEU A 97 4.76 -17.82 25.04
C LEU A 97 3.72 -17.66 26.18
N GLY A 98 3.68 -18.60 27.12
CA GLY A 98 2.74 -18.60 28.24
C GLY A 98 1.36 -19.21 27.95
N LEU A 99 1.14 -19.76 26.75
CA LEU A 99 -0.13 -20.36 26.34
C LEU A 99 0.00 -21.88 26.23
N SER A 100 -0.87 -22.62 26.92
CA SER A 100 -0.95 -24.08 26.79
C SER A 100 -1.57 -24.46 25.45
N ILE A 101 -0.79 -25.14 24.61
CA ILE A 101 -1.23 -25.68 23.32
C ILE A 101 -1.86 -27.06 23.56
N SER A 102 -3.08 -27.26 23.08
CA SER A 102 -3.85 -28.50 23.25
C SER A 102 -4.14 -29.15 21.89
N ILE A 103 -4.35 -30.48 21.89
CA ILE A 103 -4.83 -31.23 20.71
C ILE A 103 -6.32 -30.93 20.45
N GLN A 104 -7.02 -30.36 21.43
CA GLN A 104 -8.44 -30.02 21.36
C GLN A 104 -8.66 -28.52 21.51
N LYS A 105 -9.69 -27.98 20.84
CA LYS A 105 -10.06 -26.57 20.91
C LYS A 105 -10.36 -26.17 22.38
N PRO A 106 -9.63 -25.19 22.96
CA PRO A 106 -9.84 -24.80 24.35
C PRO A 106 -11.22 -24.14 24.54
N SER A 107 -11.88 -24.45 25.66
CA SER A 107 -13.17 -23.85 26.01
C SER A 107 -12.98 -22.38 26.43
N THR A 108 -14.03 -21.56 26.29
CA THR A 108 -14.00 -20.14 26.67
C THR A 108 -13.64 -19.95 28.15
N THR A 109 -14.02 -20.90 29.00
CA THR A 109 -13.70 -20.91 30.43
C THR A 109 -12.21 -21.12 30.70
N ALA A 110 -11.51 -21.89 29.86
CA ALA A 110 -10.07 -22.12 29.98
C ALA A 110 -9.22 -20.88 29.61
N LEU A 111 -9.81 -19.90 28.93
CA LEU A 111 -9.16 -18.64 28.53
C LEU A 111 -9.42 -17.47 29.51
N LEU A 112 -10.32 -17.64 30.48
CA LEU A 112 -10.64 -16.63 31.49
C LEU A 112 -9.43 -16.16 32.32
N PRO A 113 -8.53 -17.06 32.79
CA PRO A 113 -7.36 -16.63 33.56
C PRO A 113 -6.43 -15.70 32.79
N LEU A 114 -6.32 -15.85 31.46
CA LEU A 114 -5.55 -14.96 30.59
C LEU A 114 -6.21 -13.58 30.46
N VAL A 115 -7.54 -13.54 30.34
CA VAL A 115 -8.29 -12.27 30.31
C VAL A 115 -8.13 -11.50 31.63
N GLU A 116 -8.11 -12.21 32.76
CA GLU A 116 -7.90 -11.60 34.08
C GLU A 116 -6.45 -11.14 34.29
N LEU A 117 -5.45 -11.88 33.80
CA LEU A 117 -4.03 -11.52 33.91
C LEU A 117 -3.69 -10.21 33.19
N TYR A 118 -4.34 -9.91 32.06
CA TYR A 118 -4.14 -8.68 31.29
C TYR A 118 -5.14 -7.56 31.63
N SER A 119 -6.12 -7.83 32.51
CA SER A 119 -7.14 -6.86 32.94
C SER A 119 -6.57 -5.62 33.66
N PRO A 120 -5.53 -5.71 34.53
CA PRO A 120 -4.98 -4.53 35.21
C PRO A 120 -4.30 -3.55 34.25
N ALA A 121 -3.72 -4.03 33.13
CA ALA A 121 -3.08 -3.19 32.11
C ALA A 121 -4.10 -2.42 31.24
N LEU A 122 -5.38 -2.79 31.27
CA LEU A 122 -6.46 -2.15 30.52
C LEU A 122 -7.12 -0.97 31.27
N ILE A 123 -6.92 -0.85 32.59
CA ILE A 123 -7.59 0.15 33.43
C ILE A 123 -6.77 1.44 33.58
N GLN A 124 -5.46 1.41 33.31
CA GLN A 124 -4.62 2.62 33.26
C GLN A 124 -4.44 3.14 31.82
N GLY A 125 -5.50 3.74 31.28
CA GLY A 125 -5.45 4.91 30.38
C GLY A 125 -4.38 5.04 29.29
N GLN A 126 -4.01 3.97 28.57
CA GLN A 126 -3.25 4.08 27.32
C GLN A 126 -4.12 3.63 26.14
N GLU A 127 -4.66 4.61 25.41
CA GLU A 127 -5.37 4.38 24.15
C GLU A 127 -4.41 3.86 23.08
N ARG A 128 -4.34 2.54 22.90
CA ARG A 128 -4.07 1.82 21.63
C ARG A 128 -4.17 0.30 21.87
N PRO A 129 -5.12 -0.43 21.24
CA PRO A 129 -5.14 -1.88 21.36
C PRO A 129 -4.06 -2.51 20.47
N LEU A 130 -3.25 -3.40 21.05
CA LEU A 130 -2.38 -4.32 20.31
C LEU A 130 -3.20 -5.18 19.32
N PRO A 131 -2.63 -5.58 18.17
CA PRO A 131 -3.35 -6.32 17.11
C PRO A 131 -4.04 -7.61 17.57
N LEU A 132 -3.51 -8.26 18.62
CA LEU A 132 -4.07 -9.48 19.20
C LEU A 132 -5.44 -9.25 19.86
N VAL A 133 -5.67 -8.06 20.43
CA VAL A 133 -6.91 -7.69 21.13
C VAL A 133 -8.04 -7.40 20.14
N ALA A 134 -7.72 -6.83 18.98
CA ALA A 134 -8.69 -6.62 17.90
C ALA A 134 -9.19 -7.96 17.31
N ALA A 135 -8.30 -8.96 17.21
CA ALA A 135 -8.65 -10.30 16.73
C ALA A 135 -9.62 -11.02 17.67
N VAL A 136 -9.39 -10.94 18.99
CA VAL A 136 -10.28 -11.56 20.00
C VAL A 136 -11.65 -10.85 20.08
N ARG A 137 -11.68 -9.51 19.98
CA ARG A 137 -12.94 -8.74 20.03
C ARG A 137 -13.83 -9.01 18.82
N LYS A 138 -13.22 -9.12 17.62
CA LYS A 138 -13.92 -9.42 16.36
C LYS A 138 -14.49 -10.85 16.36
N HIS A 139 -13.81 -11.81 17.00
CA HIS A 139 -14.30 -13.17 17.15
C HIS A 139 -15.56 -13.26 18.05
N SER A 140 -15.65 -12.47 19.12
CA SER A 140 -16.85 -12.46 19.99
C SER A 140 -18.08 -11.80 19.35
N GLN A 141 -17.88 -10.83 18.45
CA GLN A 141 -18.99 -10.14 17.76
C GLN A 141 -19.57 -10.97 16.60
N VAL A 142 -18.73 -11.76 15.91
CA VAL A 142 -19.17 -12.66 14.84
C VAL A 142 -20.04 -13.82 15.38
N VAL A 143 -19.79 -14.29 16.62
CA VAL A 143 -20.61 -15.34 17.26
C VAL A 143 -21.99 -14.82 17.69
N LYS A 144 -22.14 -13.54 18.03
CA LYS A 144 -23.46 -12.95 18.37
C LYS A 144 -24.35 -12.66 17.15
N ALA A 145 -23.78 -12.51 15.96
CA ALA A 145 -24.54 -12.31 14.72
C ALA A 145 -24.95 -13.62 14.03
N GLY A 146 -24.20 -14.71 14.25
CA GLY A 146 -24.46 -16.03 13.65
C GLY A 146 -25.55 -16.89 14.32
N GLN A 147 -26.19 -16.42 15.39
CA GLN A 147 -27.29 -17.13 16.08
C GLN A 147 -28.69 -16.56 15.80
N ARG A 148 -28.87 -15.67 14.82
CA ARG A 148 -30.20 -15.22 14.37
C ARG A 148 -30.44 -15.61 12.90
N GLY A 149 -30.79 -16.87 12.70
CA GLY A 149 -31.34 -17.40 11.44
C GLY A 149 -31.77 -18.85 11.63
N GLN A 150 -33.05 -19.15 11.39
CA GLN A 150 -33.80 -20.39 11.70
C GLN A 150 -34.14 -20.52 13.21
N GLY A 151 -35.37 -20.50 13.72
CA GLY A 151 -36.72 -20.54 13.13
C GLY A 151 -37.56 -21.64 13.77
N HIS A 152 -38.20 -21.39 14.93
CA HIS A 152 -39.58 -21.81 15.26
C HIS A 152 -40.01 -21.29 16.67
N ARG A 153 -41.28 -20.90 16.78
CA ARG A 153 -42.07 -20.33 17.91
C ARG A 153 -43.41 -21.10 17.93
N PRO A 154 -44.34 -20.98 18.93
CA PRO A 154 -44.30 -20.53 20.35
C PRO A 154 -45.24 -21.42 21.25
N PRO A 155 -46.00 -20.98 22.32
CA PRO A 155 -45.81 -20.11 23.53
C PRO A 155 -46.29 -20.85 24.85
N PRO A 156 -46.71 -20.19 25.97
CA PRO A 156 -46.23 -18.99 26.69
C PRO A 156 -45.94 -19.27 28.19
N SER A 157 -45.29 -18.33 28.90
CA SER A 157 -45.91 -17.59 30.02
C SER A 157 -44.92 -16.97 31.03
N TYR A 158 -45.38 -15.82 31.56
CA TYR A 158 -44.99 -15.09 32.77
C TYR A 158 -43.78 -14.12 32.79
N SER A 159 -44.17 -12.85 32.94
CA SER A 159 -43.44 -11.70 33.46
C SER A 159 -42.90 -11.93 34.88
N TRP A 160 -41.95 -11.11 35.35
CA TRP A 160 -42.15 -10.14 36.45
C TRP A 160 -40.96 -9.17 36.58
N ASN A 161 -41.31 -7.91 36.84
CA ASN A 161 -40.48 -6.78 37.27
C ASN A 161 -39.95 -6.94 38.70
N LEU A 162 -38.89 -6.22 39.07
CA LEU A 162 -38.75 -5.36 40.28
C LEU A 162 -37.31 -4.75 40.24
N LEU A 163 -37.00 -3.44 40.16
CA LEU A 163 -37.32 -2.25 40.97
C LEU A 163 -36.96 -2.34 42.47
N ALA A 164 -35.93 -1.58 42.88
CA ALA A 164 -35.87 -0.69 44.06
C ALA A 164 -34.41 -0.18 44.24
N ARG A 165 -34.08 1.10 44.04
CA ARG A 165 -34.31 2.32 44.85
C ARG A 165 -33.45 2.44 46.13
N HIS A 166 -32.40 3.27 46.03
CA HIS A 166 -32.24 4.58 46.71
C HIS A 166 -31.99 4.65 48.26
N PRO A 167 -31.63 5.82 48.87
CA PRO A 167 -30.27 6.11 49.34
C PRO A 167 -30.17 6.68 50.79
N ALA A 168 -28.94 7.13 51.13
CA ALA A 168 -28.59 8.24 52.03
C ALA A 168 -28.60 8.01 53.55
N LEU A 169 -27.56 8.53 54.22
CA LEU A 169 -27.68 9.45 55.35
C LEU A 169 -26.34 10.14 55.68
N ARG A 170 -26.43 11.43 55.97
CA ARG A 170 -25.38 12.39 56.31
C ARG A 170 -25.15 12.49 57.82
N CYS A 171 -24.01 13.10 58.16
CA CYS A 171 -23.77 14.01 59.32
C CYS A 171 -23.74 13.41 60.74
N CYS A 172 -22.61 13.60 61.44
CA CYS A 172 -22.50 14.69 62.43
C CYS A 172 -21.08 14.91 62.96
N ARG A 173 -20.69 16.19 63.05
CA ARG A 173 -19.60 16.73 63.88
C ARG A 173 -20.01 16.70 65.35
N ARG A 174 -19.08 16.38 66.27
CA ARG A 174 -18.74 17.30 67.38
C ARG A 174 -17.46 16.90 68.13
N SER A 175 -16.73 17.95 68.43
CA SER A 175 -15.54 18.14 69.25
C SER A 175 -15.66 17.69 70.71
N ARG A 176 -14.54 17.26 71.31
CA ARG A 176 -14.13 17.63 72.68
C ARG A 176 -12.60 17.52 72.82
N SER A 177 -12.01 18.55 73.43
CA SER A 177 -10.60 18.65 73.82
C SER A 177 -10.36 17.95 75.16
N MET A 178 -9.12 17.51 75.38
CA MET A 178 -8.34 17.79 76.58
C MET A 178 -6.85 17.46 76.34
N ALA A 179 -5.99 18.32 76.89
CA ALA A 179 -4.54 18.34 76.78
C ALA A 179 -3.87 17.17 77.54
N ASP A 180 -2.69 16.71 77.12
CA ASP A 180 -1.42 17.12 77.74
C ASP A 180 -0.18 16.36 77.22
N SER A 181 0.96 17.04 77.39
CA SER A 181 2.34 16.54 77.42
C SER A 181 3.15 16.42 76.12
N ALA A 182 3.96 17.47 75.95
CA ALA A 182 5.27 17.58 75.35
C ALA A 182 6.06 16.28 75.08
N ALA A 183 6.44 16.11 73.81
CA ALA A 183 7.73 15.53 73.42
C ALA A 183 8.24 16.24 72.15
N LYS A 184 9.31 17.02 72.31
CA LYS A 184 10.03 17.72 71.23
C LYS A 184 10.54 16.70 70.21
N ARG A 185 10.02 16.72 68.98
CA ARG A 185 10.68 16.10 67.81
C ARG A 185 11.70 17.08 67.23
N PRO A 186 12.91 16.64 66.84
CA PRO A 186 13.86 17.52 66.17
C PRO A 186 13.30 17.92 64.80
N PRO A 187 13.66 19.09 64.25
CA PRO A 187 13.23 19.48 62.91
C PRO A 187 13.78 18.47 61.91
N THR A 188 12.90 17.83 61.15
CA THR A 188 13.27 17.11 59.93
C THR A 188 14.01 18.07 59.01
N PRO A 189 15.21 17.73 58.50
CA PRO A 189 15.87 18.57 57.52
C PRO A 189 14.95 18.70 56.30
N ALA A 190 14.77 19.93 55.83
CA ALA A 190 14.10 20.18 54.56
C ALA A 190 14.73 19.28 53.48
N PRO A 191 13.95 18.64 52.59
CA PRO A 191 14.54 17.89 51.50
C PRO A 191 15.43 18.86 50.74
N ALA A 192 16.70 18.50 50.61
CA ALA A 192 17.67 19.27 49.85
C ALA A 192 17.02 19.60 48.49
N SER A 193 16.84 20.88 48.21
CA SER A 193 16.53 21.38 46.87
C SER A 193 17.77 21.19 45.99
N GLY A 194 18.14 19.93 45.76
CA GLY A 194 19.36 19.51 45.10
C GLY A 194 19.11 19.22 43.64
N GLY A 195 19.61 20.08 42.76
CA GLY A 195 20.15 19.74 41.43
C GLY A 195 19.23 19.20 40.33
N GLY A 196 18.08 18.59 40.63
CA GLY A 196 17.25 17.87 39.65
C GLY A 196 16.52 18.77 38.64
N GLY A 197 16.23 20.01 39.02
CA GLY A 197 15.53 20.96 38.16
C GLY A 197 16.36 21.45 36.96
N MET A 198 17.69 21.47 37.06
CA MET A 198 18.56 21.88 35.96
C MET A 198 18.81 20.73 34.97
N ALA A 199 19.05 19.52 35.49
CA ALA A 199 19.24 18.33 34.65
C ALA A 199 17.98 17.99 33.83
N TRP A 200 16.80 18.03 34.46
CA TRP A 200 15.52 17.85 33.74
C TRP A 200 15.30 18.91 32.66
N LYS A 201 15.60 20.19 32.95
CA LYS A 201 15.50 21.29 31.96
C LYS A 201 16.46 21.09 30.78
N LEU A 202 17.69 20.65 31.03
CA LEU A 202 18.67 20.35 29.98
C LEU A 202 18.25 19.13 29.14
N SER A 203 17.78 18.06 29.77
CA SER A 203 17.25 16.87 29.05
C SER A 203 16.01 17.22 28.22
N PHE A 204 15.11 18.05 28.75
CA PHE A 204 13.93 18.52 28.02
C PHE A 204 14.34 19.44 26.85
N ALA A 205 15.27 20.37 27.05
CA ALA A 205 15.77 21.23 25.98
C ALA A 205 16.47 20.42 24.87
N LEU A 206 17.27 19.42 25.24
CA LEU A 206 17.89 18.50 24.30
C LEU A 206 16.84 17.69 23.53
N PHE A 207 15.81 17.18 24.22
CA PHE A 207 14.70 16.48 23.58
C PHE A 207 13.96 17.38 22.57
N VAL A 208 13.62 18.62 22.95
CA VAL A 208 12.97 19.58 22.04
C VAL A 208 13.87 19.92 20.85
N PHE A 209 15.17 20.10 21.07
CA PHE A 209 16.14 20.35 20.00
C PHE A 209 16.24 19.16 19.04
N LEU A 210 16.36 17.94 19.54
CA LEU A 210 16.39 16.73 18.72
C LEU A 210 15.06 16.51 17.98
N ALA A 211 13.93 16.78 18.62
CA ALA A 211 12.61 16.73 17.99
C ALA A 211 12.48 17.79 16.88
N ALA A 212 13.02 19.00 17.07
CA ALA A 212 13.03 20.04 16.06
C ALA A 212 13.95 19.68 14.87
N LEU A 213 15.12 19.09 15.13
CA LEU A 213 16.00 18.57 14.07
C LEU A 213 15.32 17.45 13.29
N LEU A 214 14.68 16.52 13.98
CA LEU A 214 13.91 15.44 13.34
C LEU A 214 12.76 16.03 12.51
N TYR A 215 11.97 16.92 13.08
CA TYR A 215 10.89 17.61 12.36
C TYR A 215 11.40 18.29 11.10
N LYS A 216 12.52 19.01 11.18
CA LYS A 216 13.15 19.66 10.02
C LYS A 216 13.58 18.65 8.94
N GLN A 217 14.06 17.46 9.31
CA GLN A 217 14.40 16.41 8.34
C GLN A 217 13.17 15.76 7.71
N LEU A 218 12.04 15.73 8.42
CA LEU A 218 10.78 15.18 7.94
C LEU A 218 10.08 16.11 6.93
N GLN A 219 10.31 17.42 7.05
CA GLN A 219 9.70 18.39 6.16
C GLN A 219 10.38 18.40 4.78
N PRO A 220 9.61 18.30 3.70
CA PRO A 220 10.14 18.53 2.37
C PRO A 220 10.57 20.00 2.18
N PRO A 221 11.53 20.27 1.28
CA PRO A 221 11.87 21.63 0.90
C PRO A 221 10.66 22.32 0.22
N ALA A 222 10.63 23.65 0.26
CA ALA A 222 9.63 24.43 -0.48
C ALA A 222 9.76 24.22 -2.01
N PRO A 223 8.67 24.39 -2.79
CA PRO A 223 8.72 24.16 -4.22
C PRO A 223 9.49 25.28 -4.90
N ARG A 224 10.20 24.93 -5.97
CA ARG A 224 10.85 25.92 -6.84
C ARG A 224 9.89 26.32 -7.96
N ILE A 225 8.92 27.16 -7.62
CA ILE A 225 7.85 27.58 -8.56
C ILE A 225 8.45 28.24 -9.80
N VAL A 226 8.05 27.77 -10.98
CA VAL A 226 8.59 28.23 -12.26
C VAL A 226 8.13 29.66 -12.55
N GLY A 227 9.09 30.53 -12.86
CA GLY A 227 8.86 31.97 -13.07
C GLY A 227 8.80 32.81 -11.80
N SER A 228 8.96 32.21 -10.61
CA SER A 228 9.09 32.95 -9.35
C SER A 228 10.53 33.45 -9.12
N PRO A 229 10.76 34.48 -8.28
CA PRO A 229 12.11 34.92 -7.94
C PRO A 229 12.98 33.77 -7.38
N GLY A 230 14.07 33.43 -8.07
CA GLY A 230 14.95 32.30 -7.71
C GLY A 230 14.46 30.92 -8.16
N GLY A 231 13.30 30.84 -8.83
CA GLY A 231 12.81 29.62 -9.47
C GLY A 231 13.33 29.45 -10.91
N PRO A 232 13.11 28.27 -11.52
CA PRO A 232 13.43 28.03 -12.94
C PRO A 232 12.70 29.01 -13.87
N PRO A 233 13.28 29.35 -15.03
CA PRO A 233 12.63 30.22 -16.01
C PRO A 233 11.44 29.51 -16.67
N VAL A 234 10.49 30.30 -17.15
CA VAL A 234 9.39 29.83 -17.98
C VAL A 234 9.88 29.71 -19.41
N THR A 235 9.79 28.51 -19.99
CA THR A 235 10.14 28.25 -21.39
C THR A 235 9.04 27.53 -22.17
N ALA A 236 8.12 26.86 -21.48
CA ALA A 236 6.99 26.17 -22.08
C ALA A 236 5.80 27.09 -22.38
N SER A 237 4.96 26.68 -23.34
CA SER A 237 3.57 27.13 -23.41
C SER A 237 2.84 26.67 -22.15
N ARG A 238 2.10 27.59 -21.50
CA ARG A 238 1.35 27.28 -20.28
C ARG A 238 -0.03 27.89 -20.30
N THR A 239 -0.98 27.19 -19.70
CA THR A 239 -2.32 27.72 -19.44
C THR A 239 -2.53 27.90 -17.94
N LYS A 240 -3.33 28.88 -17.54
CA LYS A 240 -3.64 29.18 -16.14
C LYS A 240 -4.99 28.56 -15.77
N LEU A 241 -5.00 27.78 -14.70
CA LEU A 241 -6.20 27.21 -14.10
C LEU A 241 -6.93 28.25 -13.22
N LYS A 242 -8.19 27.98 -12.90
CA LYS A 242 -9.09 28.82 -12.09
C LYS A 242 -8.56 29.05 -10.68
N ASP A 243 -7.85 28.07 -10.13
CA ASP A 243 -7.20 28.17 -8.82
C ASP A 243 -5.88 28.95 -8.85
N GLY A 244 -5.45 29.39 -10.03
CA GLY A 244 -4.27 30.20 -10.25
C GLY A 244 -3.01 29.44 -10.64
N ARG A 245 -3.00 28.10 -10.55
CA ARG A 245 -1.88 27.26 -11.00
C ARG A 245 -1.72 27.31 -12.51
N HIS A 246 -0.50 27.06 -13.00
CA HIS A 246 -0.23 26.89 -14.42
C HIS A 246 0.02 25.43 -14.77
N LEU A 247 -0.50 24.98 -15.91
CA LEU A 247 -0.10 23.73 -16.54
C LEU A 247 0.70 24.01 -17.82
N ALA A 248 1.90 23.46 -17.89
CA ALA A 248 2.75 23.48 -19.07
C ALA A 248 2.38 22.35 -20.02
N TYR A 249 2.32 22.65 -21.32
CA TYR A 249 1.87 21.71 -22.32
C TYR A 249 2.68 21.79 -23.61
N LEU A 250 2.52 20.75 -24.43
CA LEU A 250 3.11 20.61 -25.76
C LEU A 250 2.04 20.09 -26.71
N GLU A 251 1.91 20.77 -27.86
CA GLU A 251 1.00 20.40 -28.94
C GLU A 251 1.80 19.75 -30.07
N SER A 252 1.28 18.67 -30.63
CA SER A 252 1.86 17.96 -31.77
C SER A 252 0.79 17.32 -32.65
N GLY A 253 1.19 16.74 -33.78
CA GLY A 253 0.29 16.22 -34.80
C GLY A 253 -0.26 17.33 -35.71
N VAL A 254 -1.49 17.19 -36.17
CA VAL A 254 -2.12 18.16 -37.08
C VAL A 254 -2.62 19.39 -36.31
N PRO A 255 -2.77 20.57 -36.97
CA PRO A 255 -3.35 21.74 -36.33
C PRO A 255 -4.72 21.45 -35.71
N LYS A 256 -4.95 21.93 -34.48
CA LYS A 256 -6.17 21.68 -33.69
C LYS A 256 -7.46 21.98 -34.45
N GLU A 257 -7.46 23.02 -35.28
CA GLU A 257 -8.61 23.48 -36.07
C GLU A 257 -8.97 22.54 -37.21
N LYS A 258 -8.01 21.71 -37.65
CA LYS A 258 -8.19 20.69 -38.71
C LYS A 258 -8.32 19.27 -38.15
N ALA A 259 -8.13 19.11 -36.84
CA ALA A 259 -8.11 17.81 -36.21
C ALA A 259 -9.49 17.16 -36.18
N LYS A 260 -9.56 15.90 -36.63
CA LYS A 260 -10.72 15.03 -36.45
C LYS A 260 -10.72 14.43 -35.04
N TYR A 261 -9.55 14.04 -34.55
CA TYR A 261 -9.37 13.46 -33.22
C TYR A 261 -8.45 14.34 -32.40
N LYS A 262 -8.88 14.67 -31.18
CA LYS A 262 -8.08 15.37 -30.18
C LYS A 262 -7.79 14.43 -29.03
N ILE A 263 -6.51 14.21 -28.77
CA ILE A 263 -6.02 13.26 -27.77
C ILE A 263 -5.21 14.03 -26.74
N ILE A 264 -5.50 13.82 -25.45
CA ILE A 264 -4.60 14.25 -24.37
C ILE A 264 -3.82 13.04 -23.87
N PHE A 265 -2.50 13.13 -23.91
CA PHE A 265 -1.59 12.14 -23.34
C PHE A 265 -1.14 12.53 -21.94
N VAL A 266 -1.32 11.61 -20.99
CA VAL A 266 -0.94 11.76 -19.58
C VAL A 266 0.29 10.90 -19.31
N HIS A 267 1.43 11.55 -19.07
CA HIS A 267 2.71 10.87 -18.88
C HIS A 267 2.78 10.10 -17.55
N GLY A 268 3.67 9.12 -17.51
CA GLY A 268 3.93 8.27 -16.36
C GLY A 268 4.69 8.94 -15.22
N PHE A 269 5.14 8.10 -14.28
CA PHE A 269 5.98 8.52 -13.18
C PHE A 269 7.33 9.01 -13.72
N ASP A 270 7.87 10.07 -13.12
CA ASP A 270 9.20 10.61 -13.47
C ASP A 270 9.41 10.89 -14.97
N SER A 271 8.39 11.54 -15.55
CA SER A 271 8.30 11.90 -16.97
C SER A 271 7.74 13.32 -17.11
N CYS A 272 7.64 13.83 -18.33
CA CYS A 272 7.08 15.15 -18.61
C CYS A 272 6.34 15.18 -19.96
N ARG A 273 5.91 16.37 -20.39
CA ARG A 273 5.22 16.62 -21.67
C ARG A 273 5.97 16.09 -22.90
N TYR A 274 7.29 15.90 -22.83
CA TYR A 274 8.09 15.39 -23.94
C TYR A 274 8.05 13.86 -24.08
N ASP A 275 7.53 13.14 -23.08
CA ASP A 275 7.47 11.67 -23.05
C ASP A 275 6.15 11.12 -23.62
N ALA A 276 5.52 11.85 -24.55
CA ALA A 276 4.30 11.41 -25.21
C ALA A 276 4.55 10.24 -26.17
N LEU A 277 3.49 9.49 -26.51
CA LEU A 277 3.57 8.47 -27.56
C LEU A 277 4.11 9.08 -28.86
N GLN A 278 5.07 8.39 -29.47
CA GLN A 278 5.66 8.77 -30.75
C GLN A 278 4.78 8.27 -31.90
N VAL A 279 3.61 8.89 -32.06
CA VAL A 279 2.70 8.62 -33.19
C VAL A 279 3.39 9.05 -34.49
N SER A 280 3.36 8.20 -35.52
CA SER A 280 3.97 8.53 -36.80
C SER A 280 3.31 9.77 -37.43
N PRO A 281 4.09 10.68 -38.05
CA PRO A 281 3.54 11.83 -38.76
C PRO A 281 2.53 11.43 -39.84
N GLU A 282 2.76 10.31 -40.51
CA GLU A 282 1.89 9.74 -41.53
C GLU A 282 0.52 9.39 -40.94
N LEU A 283 0.49 8.62 -39.84
CA LEU A 283 -0.76 8.25 -39.18
C LEU A 283 -1.48 9.48 -38.59
N ALA A 284 -0.73 10.40 -37.99
CA ALA A 284 -1.28 11.63 -37.46
C ALA A 284 -1.98 12.45 -38.55
N GLN A 285 -1.39 12.55 -39.74
CA GLN A 285 -2.01 13.22 -40.88
C GLN A 285 -3.19 12.43 -41.47
N GLU A 286 -3.05 11.13 -41.64
CA GLU A 286 -4.08 10.25 -42.19
C GLU A 286 -5.38 10.32 -41.38
N LEU A 287 -5.26 10.22 -40.05
CA LEU A 287 -6.41 10.21 -39.15
C LEU A 287 -6.81 11.61 -38.66
N GLY A 288 -6.01 12.64 -38.94
CA GLY A 288 -6.24 14.01 -38.48
C GLY A 288 -6.14 14.13 -36.95
N ILE A 289 -5.04 13.63 -36.38
CA ILE A 289 -4.80 13.57 -34.93
C ILE A 289 -4.08 14.82 -34.46
N TYR A 290 -4.72 15.53 -33.54
CA TYR A 290 -4.07 16.50 -32.66
C TYR A 290 -3.75 15.82 -31.33
N LEU A 291 -2.48 15.88 -30.94
CA LEU A 291 -1.97 15.31 -29.70
C LEU A 291 -1.52 16.43 -28.77
N LEU A 292 -2.06 16.43 -27.56
CA LEU A 292 -1.68 17.34 -26.49
C LEU A 292 -1.05 16.52 -25.36
N SER A 293 0.17 16.85 -24.97
CA SER A 293 0.77 16.34 -23.74
C SER A 293 1.03 17.50 -22.78
N PHE A 294 1.06 17.22 -21.48
CA PHE A 294 1.27 18.26 -20.48
C PHE A 294 2.08 17.73 -19.32
N ASP A 295 2.82 18.62 -18.64
CA ASP A 295 3.47 18.26 -17.39
C ASP A 295 2.39 18.14 -16.31
N ARG A 296 2.29 16.99 -15.66
CA ARG A 296 1.39 16.81 -14.51
C ARG A 296 1.76 17.80 -13.38
N PRO A 297 0.83 18.16 -12.48
CA PRO A 297 1.11 19.08 -11.39
C PRO A 297 2.40 18.73 -10.63
N GLY A 298 3.32 19.69 -10.50
CA GLY A 298 4.60 19.52 -9.83
C GLY A 298 5.73 18.94 -10.69
N TYR A 299 5.43 18.45 -11.90
CA TYR A 299 6.42 18.07 -12.91
C TYR A 299 6.78 19.24 -13.81
N GLY A 300 8.00 19.22 -14.35
CA GLY A 300 8.43 20.14 -15.39
C GLY A 300 8.13 21.59 -15.04
N GLU A 301 7.30 22.25 -15.86
CA GLU A 301 6.93 23.66 -15.70
C GLU A 301 5.48 23.90 -15.21
N SER A 302 4.80 22.84 -14.76
CA SER A 302 3.44 22.91 -14.18
C SER A 302 3.45 23.10 -12.68
N ASP A 303 2.77 24.12 -12.17
CA ASP A 303 2.71 24.41 -10.74
C ASP A 303 2.20 23.19 -9.94
N PRO A 304 2.75 22.93 -8.74
CA PRO A 304 2.28 21.84 -7.90
C PRO A 304 0.87 22.09 -7.38
N ASP A 305 0.03 21.05 -7.41
CA ASP A 305 -1.27 21.07 -6.73
C ASP A 305 -1.04 21.15 -5.20
N PRO A 306 -1.49 22.20 -4.49
CA PRO A 306 -1.25 22.30 -3.05
C PRO A 306 -1.92 21.18 -2.23
N ALA A 307 -3.01 20.58 -2.74
CA ALA A 307 -3.80 19.57 -2.06
C ALA A 307 -4.19 18.44 -3.04
N PRO A 308 -3.20 17.67 -3.53
CA PRO A 308 -3.45 16.67 -4.56
C PRO A 308 -4.34 15.55 -4.02
N SER A 309 -5.24 15.08 -4.87
CA SER A 309 -6.15 13.98 -4.58
C SER A 309 -6.29 13.10 -5.82
N GLU A 310 -6.88 11.92 -5.67
CA GLU A 310 -7.17 11.05 -6.81
C GLU A 310 -8.06 11.75 -7.84
N LYS A 311 -8.91 12.70 -7.41
CA LYS A 311 -9.83 13.44 -8.27
C LYS A 311 -9.19 14.67 -8.94
N SER A 312 -8.27 15.38 -8.26
CA SER A 312 -7.90 16.74 -8.68
C SER A 312 -7.30 16.78 -10.08
N ILE A 313 -6.45 15.82 -10.43
CA ILE A 313 -5.84 15.76 -11.75
C ILE A 313 -6.83 15.49 -12.90
N ALA A 314 -7.91 14.76 -12.64
CA ALA A 314 -8.97 14.58 -13.65
C ALA A 314 -9.69 15.91 -13.95
N LEU A 315 -9.89 16.74 -12.92
CA LEU A 315 -10.45 18.08 -13.09
C LEU A 315 -9.47 19.03 -13.77
N ASP A 316 -8.18 18.93 -13.45
CA ASP A 316 -7.12 19.68 -14.13
C ASP A 316 -7.07 19.35 -15.64
N ILE A 317 -7.25 18.09 -16.01
CA ILE A 317 -7.31 17.64 -17.42
C ILE A 317 -8.55 18.20 -18.13
N GLU A 318 -9.71 18.17 -17.47
CA GLU A 318 -10.94 18.78 -17.99
C GLU A 318 -10.76 20.28 -18.25
N GLU A 319 -10.19 20.98 -17.28
CA GLU A 319 -9.97 22.41 -17.39
C GLU A 319 -8.89 22.78 -18.41
N LEU A 320 -7.82 21.98 -18.52
CA LEU A 320 -6.84 22.09 -19.59
C LEU A 320 -7.50 21.99 -20.96
N ALA A 321 -8.40 21.02 -21.15
CA ALA A 321 -9.14 20.85 -22.39
C ALA A 321 -10.07 22.04 -22.69
N ASP A 322 -10.72 22.61 -21.68
CA ASP A 322 -11.56 23.80 -21.81
C ASP A 322 -10.75 25.03 -22.19
N ASN A 323 -9.65 25.28 -21.48
CA ASN A 323 -8.78 26.43 -21.71
C ASN A 323 -8.17 26.42 -23.11
N LEU A 324 -7.82 25.23 -23.61
CA LEU A 324 -7.31 25.05 -24.97
C LEU A 324 -8.40 24.83 -26.02
N GLN A 325 -9.67 24.89 -25.62
CA GLN A 325 -10.84 24.79 -26.49
C GLN A 325 -10.82 23.51 -27.35
N LEU A 326 -10.53 22.37 -26.72
CA LEU A 326 -10.54 21.07 -27.41
C LEU A 326 -11.96 20.64 -27.80
N GLY A 327 -12.98 21.25 -27.19
CA GLY A 327 -14.39 20.98 -27.48
C GLY A 327 -15.06 20.13 -26.40
N PRO A 328 -16.28 19.63 -26.66
CA PRO A 328 -17.09 19.00 -25.63
C PRO A 328 -16.54 17.64 -25.19
N LYS A 329 -15.94 16.88 -26.11
CA LYS A 329 -15.33 15.57 -25.81
C LYS A 329 -13.95 15.44 -26.47
N PHE A 330 -13.07 14.66 -25.84
CA PHE A 330 -11.73 14.33 -26.32
C PHE A 330 -11.35 12.90 -25.94
N HIS A 331 -10.28 12.37 -26.52
CA HIS A 331 -9.73 11.06 -26.17
C HIS A 331 -8.61 11.21 -25.15
N LEU A 332 -8.43 10.19 -24.32
CA LEU A 332 -7.33 10.13 -23.36
C LEU A 332 -6.43 8.93 -23.62
N ILE A 333 -5.13 9.12 -23.43
CA ILE A 333 -4.15 8.05 -23.33
C ILE A 333 -3.33 8.30 -22.07
N GLY A 334 -3.25 7.32 -21.17
CA GLY A 334 -2.46 7.42 -19.96
C GLY A 334 -1.49 6.26 -19.83
N PHE A 335 -0.22 6.54 -19.53
CA PHE A 335 0.81 5.53 -19.34
C PHE A 335 1.28 5.44 -17.89
N SER A 336 1.41 4.23 -17.35
CA SER A 336 1.95 3.98 -16.00
C SER A 336 1.14 4.71 -14.92
N MET A 337 1.74 5.64 -14.16
CA MET A 337 1.01 6.55 -13.26
C MET A 337 -0.08 7.36 -14.00
N GLY A 338 0.19 7.78 -15.24
CA GLY A 338 -0.83 8.37 -16.12
C GLY A 338 -1.96 7.40 -16.48
N GLY A 339 -1.67 6.10 -16.53
CA GLY A 339 -2.67 5.06 -16.70
C GLY A 339 -3.58 4.90 -15.47
N GLU A 340 -3.03 4.98 -14.26
CA GLU A 340 -3.83 4.99 -13.03
C GLU A 340 -4.83 6.18 -13.01
N ILE A 341 -4.36 7.35 -13.46
CA ILE A 341 -5.17 8.57 -13.57
C ILE A 341 -6.35 8.39 -14.54
N MET A 342 -6.25 7.50 -15.53
CA MET A 342 -7.37 7.22 -16.44
C MET A 342 -8.60 6.72 -15.70
N TRP A 343 -8.44 5.91 -14.64
CA TRP A 343 -9.55 5.48 -13.81
C TRP A 343 -10.25 6.66 -13.14
N SER A 344 -9.47 7.65 -12.69
CA SER A 344 -10.02 8.89 -12.12
C SER A 344 -10.78 9.71 -13.16
N CYS A 345 -10.24 9.83 -14.38
CA CYS A 345 -10.93 10.49 -15.48
C CYS A 345 -12.26 9.80 -15.83
N LEU A 346 -12.26 8.47 -15.93
CA LEU A 346 -13.46 7.67 -16.17
C LEU A 346 -14.49 7.83 -15.04
N LYS A 347 -14.04 8.02 -13.80
CA LYS A 347 -14.92 8.25 -12.65
C LYS A 347 -15.54 9.66 -12.65
N HIS A 348 -14.73 10.68 -12.91
CA HIS A 348 -15.07 12.06 -12.58
C HIS A 348 -15.47 12.91 -13.78
N ILE A 349 -14.92 12.63 -14.95
CA ILE A 349 -15.21 13.38 -16.18
C ILE A 349 -15.65 12.48 -17.36
N PRO A 350 -16.40 11.37 -17.17
CA PRO A 350 -16.73 10.46 -18.26
C PRO A 350 -17.49 11.15 -19.41
N HIS A 351 -18.29 12.16 -19.07
CA HIS A 351 -19.05 12.97 -20.03
C HIS A 351 -18.17 13.77 -21.02
N ARG A 352 -16.89 13.96 -20.70
CA ARG A 352 -15.89 14.64 -21.55
C ARG A 352 -15.08 13.68 -22.43
N LEU A 353 -15.31 12.38 -22.32
CA LEU A 353 -14.46 11.37 -22.97
C LEU A 353 -15.15 10.80 -24.21
N SER A 354 -14.37 10.64 -25.29
CA SER A 354 -14.77 9.89 -26.49
C SER A 354 -14.17 8.47 -26.52
N GLY A 355 -13.12 8.23 -25.75
CA GLY A 355 -12.44 6.95 -25.63
C GLY A 355 -11.19 7.09 -24.78
N VAL A 356 -10.74 5.99 -24.17
CA VAL A 356 -9.60 5.98 -23.25
C VAL A 356 -8.69 4.79 -23.51
N ALA A 357 -7.38 5.03 -23.65
CA ALA A 357 -6.37 3.99 -23.59
C ALA A 357 -5.60 4.07 -22.27
N VAL A 358 -5.59 2.96 -21.54
CA VAL A 358 -4.95 2.78 -20.24
C VAL A 358 -3.75 1.85 -20.45
N LEU A 359 -2.53 2.37 -20.34
CA LEU A 359 -1.32 1.65 -20.70
C LEU A 359 -0.48 1.33 -19.45
N GLY A 360 -0.28 0.05 -19.17
CA GLY A 360 0.49 -0.44 -18.02
C GLY A 360 0.17 0.27 -16.70
N PRO A 361 -1.11 0.43 -16.31
CA PRO A 361 -1.49 1.36 -15.25
C PRO A 361 -0.96 0.91 -13.89
N VAL A 362 -0.37 1.84 -13.14
CA VAL A 362 -0.09 1.63 -11.71
C VAL A 362 -1.40 1.25 -11.01
N GLY A 363 -1.32 0.27 -10.11
CA GLY A 363 -2.46 -0.22 -9.36
C GLY A 363 -2.28 -0.02 -7.86
N ASN A 364 -3.38 0.35 -7.19
CA ASN A 364 -3.42 0.45 -5.74
C ASN A 364 -3.88 -0.87 -5.13
N TYR A 365 -2.99 -1.52 -4.39
CA TYR A 365 -3.23 -2.83 -3.75
C TYR A 365 -4.36 -2.83 -2.71
N TRP A 366 -4.80 -1.64 -2.26
CA TRP A 366 -5.85 -1.44 -1.28
C TRP A 366 -7.18 -0.95 -1.88
N TRP A 367 -7.34 -0.92 -3.21
CA TRP A 367 -8.64 -0.64 -3.81
C TRP A 367 -9.72 -1.60 -3.30
N SER A 368 -10.90 -1.05 -2.96
CA SER A 368 -12.04 -1.85 -2.51
C SER A 368 -12.49 -2.85 -3.57
N GLY A 369 -12.98 -4.01 -3.12
CA GLY A 369 -13.46 -5.07 -4.01
C GLY A 369 -12.38 -6.00 -4.58
N LEU A 370 -11.09 -5.68 -4.41
CA LEU A 370 -10.00 -6.61 -4.72
C LEU A 370 -9.99 -7.77 -3.71
N PRO A 371 -10.00 -9.04 -4.18
CA PRO A 371 -9.75 -10.18 -3.32
C PRO A 371 -8.34 -10.11 -2.72
N SER A 372 -8.20 -10.53 -1.47
CA SER A 372 -6.91 -10.44 -0.79
C SER A 372 -5.81 -11.21 -1.52
N ASN A 373 -6.11 -12.35 -2.13
CA ASN A 373 -5.10 -13.11 -2.91
C ASN A 373 -4.61 -12.31 -4.12
N VAL A 374 -5.50 -11.65 -4.86
CA VAL A 374 -5.13 -10.81 -6.02
C VAL A 374 -4.24 -9.64 -5.58
N SER A 375 -4.63 -8.91 -4.53
CA SER A 375 -3.83 -7.81 -3.99
C SER A 375 -2.47 -8.30 -3.49
N TRP A 376 -2.41 -9.42 -2.77
CA TRP A 376 -1.15 -9.93 -2.21
C TRP A 376 -0.23 -10.54 -3.26
N ASP A 377 -0.77 -11.24 -4.24
CA ASP A 377 0.02 -11.80 -5.34
C ASP A 377 0.69 -10.68 -6.14
N ALA A 378 -0.05 -9.59 -6.42
CA ALA A 378 0.52 -8.39 -7.03
C ALA A 378 1.54 -7.71 -6.09
N TRP A 379 1.21 -7.56 -4.81
CA TRP A 379 2.08 -6.92 -3.82
C TRP A 379 3.45 -7.59 -3.69
N TYR A 380 3.47 -8.92 -3.62
CA TYR A 380 4.69 -9.70 -3.39
C TYR A 380 5.53 -9.93 -4.65
N GLN A 381 5.08 -9.51 -5.83
CA GLN A 381 5.94 -9.42 -7.02
C GLN A 381 6.91 -8.24 -6.95
N GLN A 382 6.56 -7.18 -6.21
CA GLN A 382 7.45 -6.05 -6.00
C GLN A 382 8.67 -6.45 -5.18
N LEU A 383 9.79 -5.76 -5.41
CA LEU A 383 10.98 -5.91 -4.58
C LEU A 383 10.67 -5.49 -3.13
N PRO A 384 11.30 -6.11 -2.11
CA PRO A 384 11.01 -5.79 -0.71
C PRO A 384 11.13 -4.30 -0.35
N ARG A 385 12.02 -3.56 -0.99
CA ARG A 385 12.17 -2.11 -0.75
C ARG A 385 10.97 -1.31 -1.27
N ASP A 386 10.37 -1.72 -2.39
CA ASP A 386 9.19 -1.08 -2.96
C ASP A 386 7.96 -1.39 -2.13
N GLN A 387 7.83 -2.62 -1.63
CA GLN A 387 6.80 -2.96 -0.66
C GLN A 387 6.83 -2.01 0.54
N TRP A 388 8.01 -1.73 1.12
CA TRP A 388 8.11 -0.77 2.22
C TRP A 388 7.80 0.67 1.80
N ALA A 389 8.33 1.12 0.66
CA ALA A 389 8.12 2.49 0.19
C ALA A 389 6.63 2.77 -0.11
N VAL A 390 5.94 1.82 -0.75
CA VAL A 390 4.50 1.88 -1.01
C VAL A 390 3.71 1.78 0.30
N TRP A 391 4.10 0.89 1.22
CA TRP A 391 3.45 0.76 2.53
C TRP A 391 3.51 2.07 3.32
N VAL A 392 4.66 2.74 3.31
CA VAL A 392 4.83 4.06 3.95
C VAL A 392 3.92 5.08 3.29
N SER A 393 3.86 5.13 1.96
CA SER A 393 2.97 6.06 1.25
C SER A 393 1.49 5.84 1.57
N HIS A 394 1.06 4.59 1.74
CA HIS A 394 -0.32 4.29 2.09
C HIS A 394 -0.66 4.60 3.55
N HIS A 395 0.19 4.18 4.49
CA HIS A 395 -0.14 4.22 5.93
C HIS A 395 0.37 5.46 6.65
N LEU A 396 1.50 6.02 6.20
CA LEU A 396 2.20 7.16 6.78
C LEU A 396 2.61 8.15 5.68
N PRO A 397 1.68 8.68 4.86
CA PRO A 397 2.00 9.50 3.69
C PRO A 397 2.87 10.74 4.01
N TRP A 398 2.77 11.27 5.23
CA TRP A 398 3.61 12.36 5.72
C TRP A 398 5.10 11.99 5.85
N LEU A 399 5.44 10.70 5.83
CA LEU A 399 6.82 10.18 5.83
C LEU A 399 7.35 9.81 4.44
N THR A 400 6.54 9.85 3.38
CA THR A 400 6.95 9.37 2.06
C THR A 400 8.21 10.05 1.53
N TYR A 401 8.28 11.39 1.68
CA TYR A 401 9.47 12.16 1.33
C TYR A 401 10.70 11.71 2.11
N TRP A 402 10.59 11.70 3.44
CA TRP A 402 11.69 11.32 4.32
C TRP A 402 12.18 9.92 3.99
N TRP A 403 11.26 8.94 3.86
CA TRP A 403 11.58 7.55 3.57
C TRP A 403 12.42 7.39 2.31
N ASN A 404 11.99 8.00 1.20
CA ASN A 404 12.64 7.86 -0.09
C ASN A 404 13.90 8.74 -0.27
N THR A 405 14.23 9.56 0.72
CA THR A 405 15.45 10.40 0.69
C THR A 405 16.53 9.94 1.68
N GLN A 406 16.30 8.83 2.40
CA GLN A 406 17.28 8.29 3.33
C GLN A 406 18.50 7.69 2.63
N LYS A 407 19.66 7.80 3.29
CA LYS A 407 20.92 7.18 2.84
C LYS A 407 21.19 5.82 3.48
N LEU A 408 20.53 5.52 4.60
CA LEU A 408 20.75 4.28 5.37
C LEU A 408 20.09 3.05 4.74
N PHE A 409 19.10 3.28 3.88
CA PHE A 409 18.41 2.25 3.12
C PHE A 409 17.98 2.86 1.78
N PRO A 410 17.81 2.04 0.73
CA PRO A 410 17.48 2.55 -0.60
C PRO A 410 16.05 3.10 -0.64
N ALA A 411 15.85 4.11 -1.49
CA ALA A 411 14.52 4.56 -1.92
C ALA A 411 13.77 3.45 -2.67
N SER A 412 12.53 3.74 -3.10
CA SER A 412 11.86 2.89 -4.10
C SER A 412 12.80 2.63 -5.29
N SER A 413 12.79 1.40 -5.79
CA SER A 413 13.54 0.93 -6.95
C SER A 413 13.25 1.76 -8.20
N VAL A 414 12.03 2.26 -8.38
CA VAL A 414 11.67 3.13 -9.51
C VAL A 414 12.38 4.48 -9.41
N ILE A 415 12.34 5.12 -8.23
CA ILE A 415 13.03 6.40 -7.97
C ILE A 415 14.55 6.24 -8.12
N ALA A 416 15.08 5.10 -7.68
CA ALA A 416 16.51 4.78 -7.72
C ALA A 416 16.99 4.22 -9.08
N TYR A 417 16.10 4.11 -10.08
CA TYR A 417 16.38 3.51 -11.40
C TYR A 417 17.06 2.13 -11.29
N ASN A 418 16.54 1.27 -10.43
CA ASN A 418 17.10 -0.06 -10.21
C ASN A 418 16.90 -0.94 -11.46
N PRO A 419 17.97 -1.40 -12.13
CA PRO A 419 17.86 -2.19 -13.36
C PRO A 419 17.18 -3.55 -13.17
N ALA A 420 17.05 -4.03 -11.92
CA ALA A 420 16.29 -5.24 -11.61
C ALA A 420 14.78 -5.12 -11.93
N LEU A 421 14.29 -3.92 -12.22
CA LEU A 421 12.92 -3.68 -12.67
C LEU A 421 12.76 -3.71 -14.20
N LEU A 422 13.82 -3.94 -14.97
CA LEU A 422 13.73 -4.02 -16.41
C LEU A 422 13.59 -5.49 -16.82
N SER A 423 12.54 -5.80 -17.58
CA SER A 423 12.49 -7.06 -18.33
C SER A 423 13.57 -7.09 -19.40
N GLU A 424 13.76 -8.25 -20.04
CA GLU A 424 14.71 -8.36 -21.15
C GLU A 424 14.35 -7.40 -22.30
N GLU A 425 13.06 -7.26 -22.62
CA GLU A 425 12.59 -6.32 -23.64
C GLU A 425 12.73 -4.86 -23.20
N ASP A 426 12.46 -4.54 -21.93
CA ASP A 426 12.65 -3.17 -21.44
C ASP A 426 14.12 -2.76 -21.47
N ALA A 427 15.04 -3.69 -21.17
CA ALA A 427 16.48 -3.43 -21.25
C ALA A 427 16.93 -3.04 -22.67
N LYS A 428 16.33 -3.64 -23.71
CA LYS A 428 16.59 -3.29 -25.12
C LYS A 428 16.07 -1.91 -25.49
N LEU A 429 14.99 -1.46 -24.85
CA LEU A 429 14.37 -0.15 -25.08
C LEU A 429 15.00 0.97 -24.22
N MET A 430 15.75 0.62 -23.19
CA MET A 430 16.31 1.56 -22.22
C MET A 430 17.26 2.58 -22.84
N GLU A 431 17.99 2.26 -23.93
CA GLU A 431 18.83 3.23 -24.62
C GLU A 431 18.00 4.38 -25.21
N LYS A 432 16.85 4.06 -25.83
CA LYS A 432 15.91 5.04 -26.40
C LYS A 432 15.24 5.88 -25.31
N PHE A 433 14.90 5.27 -24.18
CA PHE A 433 14.18 5.93 -23.09
C PHE A 433 15.09 6.63 -22.06
N GLY A 434 16.34 6.18 -21.91
CA GLY A 434 17.26 6.60 -20.85
C GLY A 434 18.08 7.83 -21.22
N MET A 435 18.30 8.11 -22.50
CA MET A 435 19.10 9.24 -22.98
C MET A 435 18.27 10.51 -23.24
N ARG A 436 17.35 10.83 -22.33
CA ARG A 436 16.52 12.04 -22.44
C ARG A 436 17.30 13.28 -22.00
N THR A 437 17.50 14.23 -22.90
CA THR A 437 18.27 15.47 -22.64
C THR A 437 17.59 16.41 -21.63
N TYR A 438 16.31 16.20 -21.34
CA TYR A 438 15.49 17.02 -20.45
C TYR A 438 15.29 16.43 -19.05
N MET A 439 16.05 15.39 -18.66
CA MET A 439 15.95 14.75 -17.33
C MET A 439 15.96 15.73 -16.16
N ALA A 440 16.84 16.73 -16.18
CA ALA A 440 16.96 17.71 -15.10
C ALA A 440 15.68 18.57 -14.94
N MET A 441 14.91 18.76 -16.01
CA MET A 441 13.69 19.57 -16.03
C MET A 441 12.54 18.86 -15.32
N ILE A 442 12.43 17.53 -15.45
CA ILE A 442 11.29 16.74 -14.96
C ILE A 442 11.03 17.02 -13.48
N ARG A 443 12.09 17.01 -12.68
CA ARG A 443 12.04 17.17 -11.21
C ARG A 443 12.40 18.58 -10.75
N GLN A 444 12.48 19.58 -11.64
CA GLN A 444 13.06 20.90 -11.32
C GLN A 444 12.34 21.67 -10.21
N GLN A 445 11.06 21.36 -9.96
CA GLN A 445 10.27 21.95 -8.89
C GLN A 445 10.47 21.28 -7.53
N GLY A 446 11.18 20.14 -7.50
CA GLY A 446 11.53 19.37 -6.32
C GLY A 446 10.85 18.00 -6.27
N GLU A 447 11.60 16.96 -5.91
CA GLU A 447 11.14 15.56 -5.93
C GLU A 447 9.93 15.30 -5.04
N TYR A 448 9.74 16.08 -3.97
CA TYR A 448 8.54 16.00 -3.15
C TYR A 448 7.28 16.32 -3.94
N TYR A 449 7.34 17.37 -4.76
CA TYR A 449 6.17 17.92 -5.45
C TYR A 449 5.72 17.07 -6.63
N CYS A 450 6.61 16.21 -7.12
CA CYS A 450 6.33 15.27 -8.19
C CYS A 450 6.30 13.82 -7.66
N LEU A 451 7.45 13.15 -7.56
CA LEU A 451 7.57 11.71 -7.26
C LEU A 451 6.84 11.28 -5.98
N HIS A 452 7.09 11.98 -4.87
CA HIS A 452 6.57 11.55 -3.58
C HIS A 452 5.06 11.78 -3.46
N ARG A 453 4.55 12.88 -4.04
CA ARG A 453 3.12 13.15 -4.09
C ARG A 453 2.37 12.18 -4.98
N ASP A 454 2.95 11.77 -6.11
CA ASP A 454 2.42 10.68 -6.92
C ASP A 454 2.26 9.41 -6.10
N MET A 455 3.28 9.01 -5.32
CA MET A 455 3.17 7.84 -4.44
C MET A 455 2.10 8.01 -3.35
N MET A 456 1.99 9.20 -2.75
CA MET A 456 1.01 9.48 -1.71
C MET A 456 -0.43 9.43 -2.23
N VAL A 457 -0.67 9.87 -3.47
CA VAL A 457 -2.00 9.86 -4.10
C VAL A 457 -2.31 8.49 -4.70
N GLY A 458 -1.43 7.94 -5.53
CA GLY A 458 -1.67 6.67 -6.24
C GLY A 458 -1.88 5.51 -5.27
N PHE A 459 -0.99 5.37 -4.28
CA PHE A 459 -1.13 4.36 -3.22
C PHE A 459 -1.93 4.85 -2.00
N GLY A 460 -2.54 6.02 -2.10
CA GLY A 460 -3.32 6.63 -1.03
C GLY A 460 -4.63 5.90 -0.72
N LYS A 461 -5.46 6.50 0.12
CA LYS A 461 -6.77 5.96 0.48
C LYS A 461 -7.84 6.52 -0.44
N TRP A 462 -8.09 5.83 -1.54
CA TRP A 462 -9.16 6.20 -2.46
C TRP A 462 -10.53 5.86 -1.85
N GLY A 463 -11.50 6.76 -2.01
CA GLY A 463 -12.88 6.54 -1.55
C GLY A 463 -13.71 5.58 -2.41
N TRP A 464 -13.11 5.04 -3.48
CA TRP A 464 -13.74 4.19 -4.49
C TRP A 464 -12.69 3.32 -5.19
N SER A 465 -13.13 2.35 -5.99
CA SER A 465 -12.27 1.46 -6.78
C SER A 465 -12.65 1.47 -8.26
N PRO A 466 -11.69 1.26 -9.20
CA PRO A 466 -12.01 1.02 -10.60
C PRO A 466 -13.06 -0.09 -10.80
N LEU A 467 -13.10 -1.08 -9.90
CA LEU A 467 -14.09 -2.17 -9.93
C LEU A 467 -15.55 -1.70 -9.72
N ASP A 468 -15.76 -0.51 -9.17
CA ASP A 468 -17.08 0.07 -8.93
C ASP A 468 -17.62 0.83 -10.15
N LEU A 469 -16.80 0.98 -11.20
CA LEU A 469 -17.15 1.74 -12.39
C LEU A 469 -18.16 0.96 -13.26
N LYS A 470 -19.19 1.67 -13.69
CA LYS A 470 -20.11 1.22 -14.74
C LYS A 470 -19.51 1.59 -16.09
N ASP A 471 -19.93 0.88 -17.13
CA ASP A 471 -19.56 1.20 -18.50
C ASP A 471 -19.88 2.68 -18.81
N PRO A 472 -18.86 3.53 -19.00
CA PRO A 472 -19.05 4.94 -19.29
C PRO A 472 -19.54 5.18 -20.72
N PHE A 473 -19.45 4.15 -21.58
CA PHE A 473 -19.80 4.20 -22.99
C PHE A 473 -20.89 3.18 -23.37
N ALA A 474 -21.79 2.85 -22.43
CA ALA A 474 -22.87 1.89 -22.67
C ALA A 474 -23.78 2.21 -23.89
N GLY A 475 -23.78 3.47 -24.35
CA GLY A 475 -24.43 3.90 -25.60
C GLY A 475 -23.67 3.59 -26.90
N GLY A 476 -22.49 2.98 -26.82
CA GLY A 476 -21.65 2.61 -27.97
C GLY A 476 -20.75 3.72 -28.52
N GLU A 477 -20.69 4.87 -27.87
CA GLU A 477 -19.97 6.07 -28.38
C GLU A 477 -18.45 6.09 -28.11
N GLY A 478 -17.90 5.06 -27.47
CA GLY A 478 -16.49 5.00 -27.10
C GLY A 478 -16.08 3.65 -26.53
N LYS A 479 -14.78 3.46 -26.31
CA LYS A 479 -14.21 2.25 -25.70
C LYS A 479 -13.12 2.60 -24.70
N VAL A 480 -12.93 1.70 -23.73
CA VAL A 480 -11.78 1.72 -22.82
C VAL A 480 -10.86 0.56 -23.18
N HIS A 481 -9.65 0.87 -23.64
CA HIS A 481 -8.63 -0.11 -24.01
C HIS A 481 -7.60 -0.19 -22.88
N LEU A 482 -7.41 -1.37 -22.29
CA LEU A 482 -6.41 -1.62 -21.26
C LEU A 482 -5.28 -2.45 -21.85
N TRP A 483 -4.10 -1.84 -22.00
CA TRP A 483 -2.90 -2.50 -22.52
C TRP A 483 -1.93 -2.81 -21.39
N HIS A 484 -1.32 -4.00 -21.38
CA HIS A 484 -0.33 -4.36 -20.38
C HIS A 484 0.69 -5.37 -20.91
N GLY A 485 1.97 -5.16 -20.59
CA GLY A 485 3.02 -6.15 -20.82
C GLY A 485 2.97 -7.30 -19.81
N ALA A 486 2.93 -8.55 -20.25
CA ALA A 486 2.88 -9.70 -19.35
C ALA A 486 4.17 -9.87 -18.52
N GLU A 487 5.29 -9.30 -19.00
CA GLU A 487 6.60 -9.33 -18.35
C GLU A 487 6.94 -7.99 -17.67
N ASP A 488 5.94 -7.15 -17.39
CA ASP A 488 6.14 -5.89 -16.68
C ASP A 488 6.60 -6.13 -15.23
N LEU A 489 7.86 -5.76 -14.94
CA LEU A 489 8.48 -5.88 -13.62
C LEU A 489 8.39 -4.59 -12.79
N ILE A 490 7.94 -3.48 -13.38
CA ILE A 490 7.72 -2.21 -12.68
C ILE A 490 6.32 -2.20 -12.07
N VAL A 491 5.33 -2.59 -12.86
CA VAL A 491 3.92 -2.64 -12.48
C VAL A 491 3.40 -4.06 -12.75
N PRO A 492 3.13 -4.85 -11.70
CA PRO A 492 2.61 -6.20 -11.88
C PRO A 492 1.27 -6.25 -12.65
N VAL A 493 1.24 -7.02 -13.75
CA VAL A 493 0.07 -7.20 -14.63
C VAL A 493 -1.17 -7.78 -13.94
N ILE A 494 -1.02 -8.39 -12.77
CA ILE A 494 -2.07 -9.11 -12.02
C ILE A 494 -3.33 -8.25 -11.84
N LEU A 495 -3.17 -6.98 -11.45
CA LEU A 495 -4.34 -6.13 -11.19
C LEU A 495 -5.07 -5.78 -12.49
N SER A 496 -4.35 -5.59 -13.60
CA SER A 496 -4.99 -5.35 -14.90
C SER A 496 -5.78 -6.56 -15.40
N ARG A 497 -5.25 -7.78 -15.26
CA ARG A 497 -5.98 -9.03 -15.56
C ARG A 497 -7.27 -9.13 -14.74
N TYR A 498 -7.17 -8.90 -13.43
CA TYR A 498 -8.35 -9.00 -12.57
C TYR A 498 -9.39 -7.90 -12.88
N ILE A 499 -8.95 -6.67 -13.15
CA ILE A 499 -9.85 -5.58 -13.49
C ILE A 499 -10.58 -5.86 -14.81
N SER A 500 -9.88 -6.34 -15.85
CA SER A 500 -10.51 -6.63 -17.14
C SER A 500 -11.51 -7.79 -17.07
N GLU A 501 -11.23 -8.83 -16.27
CA GLU A 501 -12.19 -9.90 -16.00
C GLU A 501 -13.48 -9.41 -15.32
N ARG A 502 -13.37 -8.38 -14.47
CA ARG A 502 -14.51 -7.83 -13.71
C ARG A 502 -15.28 -6.74 -14.45
N LEU A 503 -14.63 -6.04 -15.38
CA LEU A 503 -15.20 -4.96 -16.14
C LEU A 503 -15.29 -5.38 -17.62
N PRO A 504 -16.36 -6.07 -18.04
CA PRO A 504 -16.46 -6.64 -19.39
C PRO A 504 -16.51 -5.58 -20.52
N TRP A 505 -16.71 -4.32 -20.17
CA TRP A 505 -16.65 -3.17 -21.09
C TRP A 505 -15.22 -2.68 -21.36
N VAL A 506 -14.22 -3.19 -20.62
CA VAL A 506 -12.80 -2.93 -20.89
C VAL A 506 -12.31 -3.90 -21.95
N VAL A 507 -11.80 -3.37 -23.06
CA VAL A 507 -11.11 -4.15 -24.08
C VAL A 507 -9.67 -4.36 -23.62
N TYR A 508 -9.33 -5.58 -23.22
CA TYR A 508 -8.03 -5.91 -22.67
C TYR A 508 -7.05 -6.43 -23.73
N HIS A 509 -5.85 -5.86 -23.74
CA HIS A 509 -4.75 -6.16 -24.64
C HIS A 509 -3.53 -6.55 -23.81
N GLU A 510 -3.27 -7.84 -23.69
CA GLU A 510 -2.07 -8.34 -23.02
C GLU A 510 -0.98 -8.64 -24.04
N LEU A 511 0.22 -8.10 -23.82
CA LEU A 511 1.39 -8.30 -24.68
C LEU A 511 2.30 -9.37 -24.05
N PRO A 512 2.30 -10.63 -24.54
CA PRO A 512 2.85 -11.77 -23.79
C PRO A 512 4.36 -11.71 -23.51
N LYS A 513 5.12 -10.94 -24.29
CA LYS A 513 6.58 -10.84 -24.20
C LYS A 513 7.07 -9.43 -23.86
N SER A 514 6.16 -8.49 -23.61
CA SER A 514 6.55 -7.10 -23.42
C SER A 514 6.65 -6.76 -21.93
N GLY A 515 7.61 -5.91 -21.60
CA GLY A 515 7.73 -5.28 -20.28
C GLY A 515 6.95 -3.97 -20.17
N HIS A 516 7.33 -3.11 -19.23
CA HIS A 516 6.68 -1.83 -18.95
C HIS A 516 6.84 -0.81 -20.08
N LEU A 517 7.98 -0.82 -20.77
CA LEU A 517 8.34 0.17 -21.79
C LEU A 517 7.73 -0.14 -23.17
N PHE A 518 6.79 -1.08 -23.25
CA PHE A 518 6.12 -1.46 -24.49
C PHE A 518 5.60 -0.29 -25.33
N PRO A 519 5.09 0.84 -24.78
CA PRO A 519 4.58 1.93 -25.63
C PRO A 519 5.69 2.64 -26.44
N VAL A 520 6.96 2.46 -26.08
CA VAL A 520 8.14 2.99 -26.79
C VAL A 520 8.65 2.01 -27.85
N ALA A 521 8.14 0.77 -27.86
CA ALA A 521 8.47 -0.19 -28.89
C ALA A 521 8.02 0.32 -30.28
N GLN A 522 8.75 -0.11 -31.31
CA GLN A 522 8.45 0.27 -32.69
C GLN A 522 7.00 -0.10 -33.04
N GLU A 523 6.30 0.80 -33.76
CA GLU A 523 4.91 0.67 -34.22
C GLU A 523 3.84 0.57 -33.11
N MET A 524 4.22 0.43 -31.84
CA MET A 524 3.27 0.26 -30.75
C MET A 524 2.43 1.53 -30.50
N ALA A 525 3.03 2.72 -30.60
CA ALA A 525 2.31 3.98 -30.49
C ALA A 525 1.16 4.07 -31.50
N ASP A 526 1.43 3.71 -32.76
CA ASP A 526 0.46 3.72 -33.85
C ASP A 526 -0.63 2.65 -33.63
N ALA A 527 -0.25 1.44 -33.20
CA ALA A 527 -1.20 0.37 -32.90
C ALA A 527 -2.17 0.75 -31.78
N ILE A 528 -1.66 1.32 -30.69
CA ILE A 528 -2.48 1.80 -29.55
C ILE A 528 -3.47 2.87 -30.02
N VAL A 529 -3.00 3.83 -30.82
CA VAL A 529 -3.82 4.93 -31.33
C VAL A 529 -4.88 4.44 -32.31
N LYS A 530 -4.54 3.54 -33.23
CA LYS A 530 -5.51 2.92 -34.14
C LYS A 530 -6.56 2.13 -33.38
N SER A 531 -6.16 1.35 -32.38
CA SER A 531 -7.10 0.61 -31.54
C SER A 531 -8.06 1.56 -30.81
N LEU A 532 -7.55 2.65 -30.24
CA LEU A 532 -8.37 3.65 -29.56
C LEU A 532 -9.37 4.36 -30.48
N LEU A 533 -8.94 4.76 -31.68
CA LEU A 533 -9.73 5.64 -32.56
C LEU A 533 -10.61 4.88 -33.56
N LEU A 534 -10.16 3.70 -34.00
CA LEU A 534 -10.80 2.90 -35.05
C LEU A 534 -11.40 1.60 -34.50
N GLY A 535 -11.04 1.21 -33.27
CA GLY A 535 -11.49 -0.03 -32.67
C GLY A 535 -10.82 -1.29 -33.25
N GLU A 536 -9.70 -1.12 -33.97
CA GLU A 536 -8.87 -2.21 -34.46
C GLU A 536 -8.32 -3.04 -33.28
N GLN A 537 -8.29 -4.37 -33.42
CA GLN A 537 -7.77 -5.30 -32.42
C GLN A 537 -6.35 -5.71 -32.76
#